data_AF-A0A090VV87-F1
#
_entry.id   AF-A0A090VV87-F1
#
_cell.length_a   1.000
_cell.length_b   1.000
_cell.length_c   1.000
_cell.angle_alpha   90.00
_cell.angle_beta   90.00
_cell.angle_gamma   90.00
#
_symmetry.space_group_name_H-M   'P 1'
#
loop_
_entity.id
_entity.type
_entity.pdbx_description
1 polymer ?
#
loop_
_entity_poly.entity_id
_entity_poly.type
_entity_poly.pdbx_seq_one_letter_code
_entity_poly.pdbx_strand_id
1 'polypeptide(L)' 'MITTTTMIQLGHVKGNKMVDMQLSNNKLVDRGTKMIMAEINVSETEALKLLNQYKSVRNAIKYYKNGRK' A
#
# COMPACT_ATOMS: atom_id res chain seq x y z
N MET A 1 -7.32 -23.28 -4.88
CA MET A 1 -7.12 -21.81 -4.99
C MET A 1 -8.41 -21.09 -4.60
N ILE A 2 -8.75 -21.08 -3.31
CA ILE A 2 -10.02 -20.49 -2.83
C ILE A 2 -9.72 -19.15 -2.17
N THR A 3 -8.81 -19.13 -1.20
CA THR A 3 -8.44 -17.94 -0.42
C THR A 3 -7.92 -16.80 -1.30
N THR A 4 -7.04 -17.06 -2.25
CA THR A 4 -6.50 -16.01 -3.16
C THR A 4 -7.61 -15.37 -3.99
N THR A 5 -8.54 -16.18 -4.52
CA THR A 5 -9.67 -15.70 -5.33
C THR A 5 -10.61 -14.84 -4.49
N THR A 6 -10.93 -15.28 -3.26
CA THR A 6 -11.74 -14.49 -2.32
C THR A 6 -11.06 -13.18 -1.95
N MET A 7 -9.74 -13.17 -1.70
CA MET A 7 -8.99 -11.96 -1.36
C MET A 7 -8.97 -10.93 -2.50
N ILE A 8 -8.96 -11.38 -3.76
CA ILE A 8 -9.10 -10.51 -4.93
C ILE A 8 -10.51 -9.91 -4.98
N GLN A 9 -11.55 -10.73 -4.82
CA GLN A 9 -12.95 -10.28 -4.83
C GLN A 9 -13.27 -9.28 -3.71
N LEU A 10 -12.67 -9.45 -2.53
CA LEU A 10 -12.79 -8.52 -1.40
C LEU A 10 -11.96 -7.23 -1.59
N GLY A 11 -11.18 -7.12 -2.66
CA GLY A 11 -10.41 -5.93 -3.01
C GLY A 11 -9.08 -5.77 -2.26
N HIS A 12 -8.64 -6.76 -1.49
CA HIS A 12 -7.33 -6.76 -0.80
C HIS A 12 -6.14 -6.78 -1.78
N VAL A 13 -6.40 -7.09 -3.05
CA VAL A 13 -5.45 -7.07 -4.16
C VAL A 13 -5.87 -6.02 -5.18
N LYS A 14 -4.95 -5.15 -5.59
CA LYS A 14 -5.14 -4.18 -6.66
C LYS A 14 -4.26 -4.57 -7.85
N GLY A 15 -4.87 -4.92 -8.98
CA GLY A 15 -4.15 -5.53 -10.10
C GLY A 15 -3.51 -6.84 -9.67
N ASN A 16 -2.18 -6.91 -9.66
CA ASN A 16 -1.39 -8.03 -9.15
C ASN A 16 -0.67 -7.74 -7.82
N LYS A 17 -0.99 -6.61 -7.16
CA LYS A 17 -0.33 -6.17 -5.93
C LYS A 17 -1.26 -6.36 -4.73
N MET A 18 -0.80 -7.10 -3.72
CA MET A 18 -1.51 -7.19 -2.44
C MET A 18 -1.31 -5.89 -1.66
N VAL A 19 -2.35 -5.08 -1.53
CA VAL A 19 -2.28 -3.74 -0.92
C VAL A 19 -2.64 -3.74 0.56
N ASP A 20 -3.39 -4.74 1.01
CA ASP A 20 -3.72 -4.94 2.43
C ASP A 20 -2.82 -6.01 3.03
N MET A 21 -1.56 -5.65 3.24
CA MET A 21 -0.61 -6.51 3.94
C MET A 21 -0.36 -6.01 5.36
N GLN A 22 -0.16 -6.94 6.28
CA GLN A 22 0.28 -6.62 7.63
C GLN A 22 1.78 -6.29 7.61
N LEU A 23 2.14 -5.05 7.92
CA LEU A 23 3.52 -4.57 7.94
C LEU A 23 4.23 -5.00 9.24
N SER A 24 4.51 -6.29 9.37
CA SER A 24 5.08 -6.87 10.60
C SER A 24 6.61 -6.87 10.66
N ASN A 25 7.29 -6.53 9.56
CA ASN A 25 8.76 -6.49 9.48
C ASN A 25 9.24 -5.45 8.46
N ASN A 26 10.53 -5.13 8.53
CA ASN A 26 11.17 -4.13 7.66
C ASN A 26 11.01 -4.46 6.17
N LYS A 27 11.09 -5.74 5.77
CA LYS A 27 10.89 -6.16 4.37
C LYS A 27 9.51 -5.81 3.84
N LEU A 28 8.47 -5.98 4.65
CA LEU A 28 7.09 -5.65 4.27
C LEU A 28 6.87 -4.13 4.26
N VAL A 29 7.50 -3.40 5.18
CA VAL A 29 7.55 -1.93 5.18
C VAL A 29 8.20 -1.42 3.89
N ASP A 30 9.40 -1.89 3.55
CA ASP A 30 10.11 -1.51 2.32
C ASP A 30 9.30 -1.82 1.06
N ARG A 31 8.65 -2.99 1.06
CA ARG A 31 7.74 -3.38 -0.03
C ARG A 31 6.56 -2.42 -0.14
N GLY A 32 5.95 -2.04 0.98
CA GLY A 32 4.86 -1.07 1.03
C GLY A 32 5.28 0.30 0.52
N THR A 33 6.45 0.79 0.94
CA THR A 33 7.04 2.06 0.47
C THR A 33 7.22 2.04 -1.05
N LYS A 34 7.83 0.98 -1.61
CA LYS A 34 7.99 0.83 -3.06
C LYS A 34 6.66 0.76 -3.81
N MET A 35 5.63 0.14 -3.23
CA MET A 35 4.30 0.11 -3.82
C MET A 35 3.69 1.52 -3.91
N ILE A 36 3.83 2.33 -2.85
CA ILE A 36 3.35 3.72 -2.83
C ILE A 36 4.10 4.57 -3.86
N MET A 37 5.44 4.48 -3.89
CA MET A 37 6.27 5.20 -4.85
C MET A 37 5.84 4.89 -6.29
N ALA A 38 5.64 3.61 -6.62
CA ALA A 38 5.25 3.19 -7.97
C ALA A 38 3.84 3.64 -8.39
N GLU A 39 2.94 3.86 -7.43
CA GLU A 39 1.54 4.21 -7.71
C GLU A 39 1.29 5.72 -7.78
N ILE A 40 2.09 6.50 -7.04
CA ILE A 40 1.87 7.94 -6.84
C ILE A 40 3.06 8.77 -7.36
N ASN A 41 4.19 8.13 -7.67
CA ASN A 41 5.41 8.77 -8.14
C ASN A 41 5.96 9.83 -7.16
N VAL A 42 5.98 9.48 -5.87
CA VAL A 42 6.54 10.29 -4.77
C VAL A 42 7.93 9.79 -4.40
N SER A 43 8.67 10.64 -3.69
CA SER A 43 9.97 10.26 -3.13
C SER A 43 9.82 9.15 -2.08
N GLU A 44 10.88 8.37 -1.85
CA GLU A 44 10.90 7.31 -0.84
C GLU A 44 10.62 7.87 0.57
N THR A 45 11.15 9.05 0.87
CA THR A 45 10.97 9.71 2.16
C THR A 45 9.51 10.12 2.39
N GLU A 46 8.83 10.63 1.37
CA GLU A 46 7.39 10.94 1.42
C GLU A 46 6.54 9.67 1.51
N ALA A 47 6.86 8.65 0.71
CA ALA A 47 6.16 7.37 0.77
C ALA A 47 6.26 6.73 2.16
N LEU A 48 7.44 6.79 2.78
CA LEU A 48 7.67 6.24 4.11
C LEU A 48 6.96 7.06 5.20
N LYS A 49 6.91 8.39 5.07
CA LYS A 49 6.08 9.25 5.94
C LYS A 49 4.61 8.90 5.83
N LEU A 50 4.07 8.77 4.62
CA LEU A 50 2.67 8.38 4.39
C LEU A 50 2.37 6.99 4.95
N LEU A 51 3.28 6.03 4.73
CA LEU A 51 3.13 4.67 5.24
C LEU A 51 3.13 4.63 6.77
N ASN A 52 3.99 5.40 7.42
CA ASN A 52 4.03 5.52 8.88
C ASN A 52 2.80 6.22 9.45
N GLN A 53 2.29 7.25 8.77
CA GLN A 53 1.11 8.00 9.19
C GLN A 53 -0.17 7.16 9.09
N TYR A 54 -0.36 6.44 7.98
CA TYR A 54 -1.62 5.72 7.70
C TYR A 54 -1.55 4.21 7.97
N LYS A 55 -0.36 3.67 8.26
CA LYS A 55 -0.05 2.26 8.58
C LYS A 55 -0.56 1.23 7.56
N SER A 56 -1.02 1.68 6.39
CA SER A 56 -1.58 0.85 5.33
C SER A 56 -1.30 1.51 3.98
N VAL A 57 -0.83 0.68 3.03
CA VAL A 57 -0.53 1.10 1.65
C VAL A 57 -1.77 1.65 0.97
N ARG A 58 -2.93 0.98 1.12
CA ARG A 58 -4.20 1.45 0.53
C ARG A 58 -4.58 2.83 1.05
N ASN A 59 -4.53 3.03 2.36
CA ASN A 59 -4.90 4.30 2.98
C ASN A 59 -3.95 5.41 2.53
N ALA A 60 -2.64 5.18 2.57
CA ALA A 60 -1.64 6.14 2.09
C ALA A 60 -1.92 6.60 0.65
N ILE A 61 -2.22 5.67 -0.26
CA ILE A 61 -2.56 6.00 -1.65
C ILE A 61 -3.87 6.79 -1.74
N LYS A 62 -4.90 6.38 -0.98
CA LYS A 62 -6.21 7.02 -1.01
C LYS A 62 -6.15 8.46 -0.50
N TYR A 63 -5.46 8.71 0.60
CA TYR A 63 -5.34 10.07 1.17
C TYR A 63 -4.60 11.01 0.22
N TYR A 64 -3.52 10.55 -0.39
CA TYR A 64 -2.78 11.35 -1.37
C TYR A 64 -3.63 11.66 -2.61
N LYS A 65 -4.30 10.66 -3.19
CA LYS A 65 -5.15 10.86 -4.38
C LYS A 65 -6.38 11.73 -4.10
N ASN A 66 -6.88 11.72 -2.86
CA ASN A 66 -8.00 12.57 -2.44
C ASN A 66 -7.60 14.02 -2.10
N GLY A 67 -6.36 14.44 -2.41
CA GLY A 67 -5.95 15.85 -2.32
C GLY A 67 -5.68 16.39 -0.91
N ARG A 68 -5.62 15.51 0.10
CA ARG A 68 -5.12 15.87 1.44
C ARG A 68 -3.61 15.67 1.46
N LYS A 69 -2.89 16.64 0.87
CA LYS A 69 -1.44 16.78 1.01
C LYS A 69 -1.05 17.04 2.47
#